data_AF-A0A1H4IF70-F1
#
_entry.id   AF-A0A1H4IF70-F1
#
_cell.length_a   1.000
_cell.length_b   1.000
_cell.length_c   1.000
_cell.angle_alpha   90.00
_cell.angle_beta   90.00
_cell.angle_gamma   90.00
#
_symmetry.space_group_name_H-M   'P 1'
#
loop_
_entity.id
_entity.type
_entity.pdbx_description
1 polymer ?
#
loop_
_entity_poly.entity_id
_entity_poly.type
_entity_poly.pdbx_seq_one_letter_code
_entity_poly.pdbx_strand_id
1 'polypeptide(L)'
;MPRFYTVDRRGTLHKGQTLGLTRYDDVNPSHLQRHLDVLFPDGVAAHGENNFVNGDVLFQVTDHSIELIWENVRRAHYPTAPSRFQSAFAVDTLEQAHAFRTAFDPAGTATIWQVETAHDGFRANMDLLRTHGTAPMTSYHAHCYWSQQSPDHEVPVTWEILLPPPVHVTGPAE
;
A
#
# COMPACT_ATOMS: atom_id res chain seq x y z
N MET A 1 10.16 -14.56 11.60
CA MET A 1 9.65 -13.43 10.80
C MET A 1 8.37 -13.88 10.14
N PRO A 2 7.26 -13.13 10.30
CA PRO A 2 6.03 -13.40 9.56
C PRO A 2 6.29 -13.42 8.05
N ARG A 3 5.52 -14.25 7.33
CA ARG A 3 5.61 -14.43 5.88
C ARG A 3 4.33 -14.01 5.21
N PHE A 4 4.46 -13.27 4.12
CA PHE A 4 3.35 -12.80 3.30
C PHE A 4 3.67 -12.98 1.81
N TYR A 5 2.69 -12.71 0.96
CA TYR A 5 2.81 -12.85 -0.48
C TYR A 5 2.52 -11.52 -1.17
N THR A 6 3.34 -11.15 -2.16
CA THR A 6 3.12 -9.94 -2.96
C THR A 6 3.12 -10.29 -4.45
N VAL A 7 2.29 -9.59 -5.23
CA VAL A 7 2.16 -9.81 -6.68
C VAL A 7 2.96 -8.73 -7.41
N ASP A 8 4.06 -9.12 -8.05
CA ASP A 8 4.96 -8.18 -8.73
C ASP A 8 4.50 -7.89 -10.16
N ARG A 9 3.46 -7.06 -10.27
CA ARG A 9 2.91 -6.63 -11.57
C ARG A 9 3.86 -5.77 -12.40
N ARG A 10 5.00 -5.35 -11.84
CA ARG A 10 6.00 -4.51 -12.53
C ARG A 10 7.26 -5.28 -12.93
N GLY A 11 7.41 -6.54 -12.50
CA GLY A 11 8.60 -7.34 -12.76
C GLY A 11 9.87 -6.73 -12.15
N THR A 12 9.74 -6.05 -11.01
CA THR A 12 10.85 -5.33 -10.34
C THR A 12 11.49 -6.13 -9.21
N LEU A 13 10.84 -7.19 -8.75
CA LEU A 13 11.27 -7.95 -7.58
C LEU A 13 12.29 -9.03 -7.95
N HIS A 14 13.25 -9.24 -7.04
CA HIS A 14 14.19 -10.36 -7.13
C HIS A 14 14.56 -10.88 -5.74
N LYS A 15 14.98 -12.15 -5.68
CA LYS A 15 15.38 -12.80 -4.43
C LYS A 15 16.54 -12.05 -3.75
N GLY A 16 16.41 -11.82 -2.45
CA GLY A 16 17.39 -11.10 -1.63
C GLY A 16 17.22 -9.58 -1.65
N GLN A 17 16.31 -9.04 -2.47
CA GLN A 17 15.98 -7.62 -2.44
C GLN A 17 15.37 -7.22 -1.10
N THR A 18 15.72 -6.02 -0.65
CA THR A 18 15.07 -5.36 0.48
C THR A 18 14.27 -4.18 -0.02
N LEU A 19 12.96 -4.18 0.24
CA LEU A 19 12.08 -3.06 -0.03
C LEU A 19 12.25 -2.05 1.10
N GLY A 20 12.75 -0.88 0.75
CA GLY A 20 13.10 0.22 1.65
C GLY A 20 12.25 1.46 1.42
N LEU A 21 12.58 2.51 2.19
CA LEU A 21 12.15 3.87 1.90
C LEU A 21 13.21 4.58 1.06
N THR A 22 12.74 5.39 0.12
CA THR A 22 13.57 6.29 -0.68
C THR A 22 13.27 7.72 -0.27
N ARG A 23 14.31 8.46 0.09
CA ARG A 23 14.23 9.91 0.29
C ARG A 23 14.52 10.62 -1.04
N TYR A 24 13.62 11.49 -1.44
CA TYR A 24 13.77 12.33 -2.64
C TYR A 24 14.26 13.72 -2.23
N ASP A 25 15.15 14.31 -3.02
CA ASP A 25 15.74 15.64 -2.81
C ASP A 25 15.67 16.54 -4.06
N ASP A 26 14.98 16.07 -5.10
CA ASP A 26 14.89 16.70 -6.42
C ASP A 26 13.45 17.15 -6.77
N VAL A 27 12.53 17.17 -5.81
CA VAL A 27 11.14 17.63 -6.06
C VAL A 27 11.10 19.13 -6.32
N ASN A 28 10.63 19.51 -7.49
CA ASN A 28 10.46 20.91 -7.89
C ASN A 28 8.96 21.27 -8.02
N PRO A 29 8.52 22.43 -7.50
CA PRO A 29 9.29 23.48 -6.82
C PRO A 29 9.71 23.15 -5.38
N SER A 30 10.76 23.82 -4.88
CA SER A 30 11.37 23.55 -3.57
C SER A 30 10.44 23.69 -2.36
N HIS A 31 9.29 24.36 -2.48
CA HIS A 31 8.27 24.37 -1.43
C HIS A 31 7.51 23.05 -1.33
N LEU A 32 7.34 22.31 -2.44
CA LEU A 32 6.80 20.95 -2.43
C LEU A 32 7.81 19.97 -1.83
N GLN A 33 9.10 20.10 -2.14
CA GLN A 33 10.16 19.33 -1.47
C GLN A 33 10.11 19.50 0.05
N ARG A 34 10.08 20.76 0.53
CA ARG A 34 9.95 21.03 1.97
C ARG A 34 8.68 20.44 2.57
N HIS A 35 7.58 20.42 1.82
CA HIS A 35 6.34 19.79 2.28
C HIS A 35 6.47 18.26 2.36
N LEU A 36 7.10 17.64 1.37
CA LEU A 36 7.41 16.21 1.37
C LEU A 36 8.29 15.82 2.57
N ASP A 37 9.35 16.60 2.85
CA ASP A 37 10.24 16.39 3.99
C ASP A 37 9.52 16.49 5.35
N VAL A 38 8.49 17.34 5.45
CA VAL A 38 7.65 17.45 6.66
C VAL A 38 6.75 16.23 6.82
N LEU A 39 6.17 15.73 5.74
CA LEU A 39 5.24 14.61 5.81
C LEU A 39 5.97 13.27 5.98
N PHE A 40 7.07 13.06 5.26
CA PHE A 40 7.79 11.79 5.16
C PHE A 40 9.31 12.02 5.28
N PRO A 41 9.82 12.41 6.47
CA PRO A 41 11.24 12.76 6.66
C PRO A 41 12.20 11.60 6.36
N ASP A 42 11.75 10.36 6.52
CA ASP A 42 12.50 9.13 6.23
C ASP A 42 12.31 8.64 4.78
N GLY A 43 11.53 9.37 3.97
CA GLY A 43 11.17 9.00 2.62
C GLY A 43 9.91 8.14 2.51
N VAL A 44 9.62 7.69 1.29
CA VAL A 44 8.44 6.92 0.92
C VAL A 44 8.83 5.57 0.34
N ALA A 45 7.93 4.59 0.44
CA ALA A 45 8.06 3.34 -0.28
C ALA A 45 7.71 3.54 -1.76
N ALA A 46 7.95 2.52 -2.60
CA ALA A 46 7.58 2.57 -4.02
C ALA A 46 6.13 3.01 -4.23
N HIS A 47 5.16 2.57 -3.41
CA HIS A 47 3.78 3.03 -3.53
C HIS A 47 3.63 4.55 -3.34
N GLY A 48 4.32 5.14 -2.36
CA GLY A 48 4.29 6.59 -2.13
C GLY A 48 5.04 7.39 -3.18
N GLU A 49 6.09 6.84 -3.79
CA GLU A 49 6.67 7.44 -4.98
C GLU A 49 5.61 7.59 -6.07
N ASN A 50 4.95 6.49 -6.45
CA ASN A 50 4.03 6.48 -7.59
C ASN A 50 2.70 7.22 -7.32
N ASN A 51 2.28 7.32 -6.06
CA ASN A 51 0.97 7.85 -5.71
C ASN A 51 1.03 9.17 -4.93
N PHE A 52 2.21 9.74 -4.70
CA PHE A 52 2.34 11.03 -4.02
C PHE A 52 3.46 11.90 -4.57
N VAL A 53 4.66 11.34 -4.80
CA VAL A 53 5.83 12.12 -5.23
C VAL A 53 5.83 12.35 -6.75
N ASN A 54 5.74 11.28 -7.52
CA ASN A 54 5.81 11.28 -8.98
C ASN A 54 4.44 10.81 -9.52
N GLY A 55 3.53 11.75 -9.80
CA GLY A 55 2.15 11.47 -10.20
C GLY A 55 1.94 11.01 -11.65
N ASP A 56 3.00 10.90 -12.46
CA ASP A 56 2.90 10.56 -13.90
C ASP A 56 2.88 9.05 -14.19
N VAL A 57 2.51 8.21 -13.22
CA VAL A 57 2.65 6.75 -13.35
C VAL A 57 1.37 6.11 -13.89
N LEU A 58 1.50 5.39 -15.02
CA LEU A 58 0.41 4.71 -15.75
C LEU A 58 -0.28 3.55 -14.99
N PHE A 59 0.22 3.16 -13.80
CA PHE A 59 -0.21 1.98 -13.06
C PHE A 59 -0.64 2.32 -11.64
N GLN A 60 -1.84 2.88 -11.51
CA GLN A 60 -2.47 3.19 -10.23
C GLN A 60 -3.61 2.20 -9.95
N VAL A 61 -3.68 1.75 -8.70
CA VAL A 61 -4.80 0.95 -8.20
C VAL A 61 -5.85 1.84 -7.54
N THR A 62 -5.42 3.00 -7.04
CA THR A 62 -6.21 3.99 -6.30
C THR A 62 -5.93 5.39 -6.85
N ASP A 63 -6.91 6.29 -6.73
CA ASP A 63 -6.76 7.70 -7.09
C ASP A 63 -5.91 8.44 -6.04
N HIS A 64 -5.06 9.38 -6.47
CA HIS A 64 -4.22 10.19 -5.57
C HIS A 64 -5.02 10.89 -4.46
N SER A 65 -6.26 11.30 -4.74
CA SER A 65 -7.14 11.90 -3.74
C SER A 65 -7.58 10.91 -2.66
N ILE A 66 -7.81 9.64 -3.02
CA ILE A 66 -8.13 8.57 -2.06
C ILE A 66 -6.93 8.39 -1.13
N GLU A 67 -5.73 8.25 -1.66
CA GLU A 67 -4.52 8.05 -0.85
C GLU A 67 -4.28 9.24 0.12
N LEU A 68 -4.46 10.47 -0.37
CA LEU A 68 -4.33 11.68 0.44
C LEU A 68 -5.38 11.79 1.56
N ILE A 69 -6.65 11.50 1.25
CA ILE A 69 -7.73 11.51 2.24
C ILE A 69 -7.46 10.47 3.32
N TRP A 70 -7.09 9.25 2.94
CA TRP A 70 -6.79 8.18 3.87
C TRP A 70 -5.59 8.50 4.75
N GLU A 71 -4.49 9.00 4.19
CA GLU A 71 -3.31 9.37 4.97
C GLU A 71 -3.60 10.50 5.97
N ASN A 72 -4.44 11.47 5.61
CA ASN A 72 -4.82 12.54 6.52
C ASN A 72 -5.69 12.02 7.69
N VAL A 73 -6.64 11.11 7.42
CA VAL A 73 -7.40 10.45 8.49
C VAL A 73 -6.49 9.62 9.39
N ARG A 74 -5.52 8.90 8.82
CA ARG A 74 -4.50 8.14 9.59
C ARG A 74 -3.73 9.06 10.53
N ARG A 75 -3.17 10.16 10.01
CA ARG A 75 -2.38 11.12 10.80
C ARG A 75 -3.21 11.75 11.92
N ALA A 76 -4.47 12.05 11.67
CA ALA A 76 -5.34 12.69 12.64
C ALA A 76 -5.85 11.75 13.74
N HIS A 77 -6.14 10.48 13.41
CA HIS A 77 -6.90 9.59 14.30
C HIS A 77 -6.22 8.25 14.60
N TYR A 78 -5.29 7.79 13.76
CA TYR A 78 -4.62 6.50 13.88
C TYR A 78 -3.09 6.64 13.68
N PRO A 79 -2.41 7.52 14.44
CA PRO A 79 -1.01 7.85 14.18
C PRO A 79 -0.04 6.67 14.32
N THR A 80 -0.46 5.60 15.02
CA THR A 80 0.31 4.36 15.19
C THR A 80 0.13 3.37 14.05
N ALA A 81 -0.88 3.53 13.20
CA ALA A 81 -1.05 2.71 12.01
C ALA A 81 -0.01 3.11 10.94
N PRO A 82 0.52 2.16 10.15
CA PRO A 82 1.54 2.47 9.16
C PRO A 82 0.97 3.27 7.98
N SER A 83 1.75 4.18 7.41
CA SER A 83 1.33 4.90 6.22
C SER A 83 1.37 4.00 4.98
N ARG A 84 0.34 4.05 4.14
CA ARG A 84 0.33 3.42 2.82
C ARG A 84 1.46 3.93 1.93
N PHE A 85 1.81 5.21 2.05
CA PHE A 85 2.93 5.82 1.31
C PHE A 85 4.30 5.33 1.78
N GLN A 86 4.39 4.74 2.96
CA GLN A 86 5.63 4.20 3.51
C GLN A 86 5.58 2.68 3.68
N SER A 87 4.65 1.98 3.04
CA SER A 87 4.48 0.52 3.18
C SER A 87 4.70 -0.21 1.87
N ALA A 88 5.21 -1.44 1.96
CA ALA A 88 5.03 -2.45 0.93
C ALA A 88 3.68 -3.15 1.13
N PHE A 89 3.13 -3.73 0.05
CA PHE A 89 1.81 -4.35 0.03
C PHE A 89 1.93 -5.86 -0.16
N ALA A 90 1.17 -6.60 0.63
CA ALA A 90 1.12 -8.05 0.56
C ALA A 90 -0.28 -8.57 0.91
N VAL A 91 -0.43 -9.89 0.90
CA VAL A 91 -1.59 -10.65 1.38
C VAL A 91 -1.13 -11.83 2.23
N ASP A 92 -2.03 -12.38 3.05
CA ASP A 92 -1.69 -13.40 4.05
C ASP A 92 -1.38 -14.77 3.43
N THR A 93 -2.10 -15.13 2.37
CA THR A 93 -2.02 -16.48 1.78
C THR A 93 -1.70 -16.45 0.29
N LEU A 94 -1.10 -17.54 -0.20
CA LEU A 94 -0.86 -17.73 -1.63
C LEU A 94 -2.17 -17.72 -2.42
N GLU A 95 -3.25 -18.28 -1.88
CA GLU A 95 -4.60 -18.24 -2.48
C GLU A 95 -5.11 -16.80 -2.66
N GLN A 96 -4.93 -15.93 -1.65
CA GLN A 96 -5.25 -14.52 -1.78
C GLN A 96 -4.37 -13.83 -2.83
N ALA A 97 -3.10 -14.22 -2.95
CA ALA A 97 -2.20 -13.65 -3.95
C ALA A 97 -2.63 -14.06 -5.37
N HIS A 98 -3.10 -15.29 -5.54
CA HIS A 98 -3.72 -15.74 -6.78
C HIS A 98 -4.99 -14.96 -7.11
N ALA A 99 -5.89 -14.78 -6.14
CA ALA A 99 -7.11 -14.00 -6.32
C ALA A 99 -6.79 -12.55 -6.71
N PHE A 100 -5.83 -11.93 -6.02
CA PHE A 100 -5.33 -10.59 -6.33
C PHE A 100 -4.73 -10.51 -7.74
N ARG A 101 -3.84 -11.47 -8.10
CA ARG A 101 -3.26 -11.54 -9.45
C ARG A 101 -4.34 -11.67 -10.52
N THR A 102 -5.34 -12.53 -10.30
CA THR A 102 -6.46 -12.73 -11.24
C THR A 102 -7.26 -11.46 -11.45
N ALA A 103 -7.50 -10.69 -10.38
CA ALA A 103 -8.25 -9.44 -10.44
C ALA A 103 -7.47 -8.28 -11.10
N PHE A 104 -6.16 -8.20 -10.89
CA PHE A 104 -5.35 -7.01 -11.22
C PHE A 104 -4.22 -7.23 -12.24
N ASP A 105 -4.02 -8.47 -12.69
CA ASP A 105 -3.18 -8.88 -13.81
C ASP A 105 -3.86 -10.03 -14.60
N PRO A 106 -4.89 -9.73 -15.41
CA PRO A 106 -5.67 -10.75 -16.10
C PRO A 106 -4.87 -11.63 -17.07
N ALA A 107 -3.69 -11.17 -17.50
CA ALA A 107 -2.78 -11.96 -18.33
C ALA A 107 -2.05 -13.06 -17.52
N GLY A 108 -2.04 -12.97 -16.18
CA GLY A 108 -1.44 -13.96 -15.29
C GLY A 108 0.08 -14.05 -15.40
N THR A 109 0.74 -12.95 -15.77
CA THR A 109 2.18 -12.90 -16.04
C THR A 109 3.00 -12.46 -14.83
N ALA A 110 2.38 -11.82 -13.85
CA ALA A 110 3.03 -11.34 -12.64
C ALA A 110 3.47 -12.51 -11.74
N THR A 111 4.75 -12.49 -11.38
CA THR A 111 5.35 -13.41 -10.40
C THR A 111 4.79 -13.12 -9.01
N ILE A 112 4.45 -14.18 -8.27
CA ILE A 112 4.09 -14.06 -6.85
C ILE A 112 5.35 -14.30 -6.04
N TRP A 113 5.68 -13.35 -5.17
CA TRP A 113 6.86 -13.40 -4.33
C TRP A 113 6.49 -13.62 -2.87
N GLN A 114 7.27 -14.45 -2.17
CA GLN A 114 7.21 -14.54 -0.72
C GLN A 114 8.11 -13.47 -0.09
N VAL A 115 7.55 -12.73 0.87
CA VAL A 115 8.25 -11.67 1.60
C VAL A 115 8.21 -11.90 3.12
N GLU A 116 9.24 -11.41 3.80
CA GLU A 116 9.38 -11.46 5.26
C GLU A 116 9.63 -10.07 5.84
N THR A 117 9.13 -9.82 7.05
CA THR A 117 9.39 -8.59 7.82
C THR A 117 9.58 -8.91 9.30
N ALA A 118 10.06 -7.94 10.08
CA ALA A 118 10.29 -8.09 11.52
C ALA A 118 9.01 -8.06 12.35
N HIS A 119 7.94 -7.46 11.83
CA HIS A 119 6.69 -7.20 12.57
C HIS A 119 5.50 -7.87 11.90
N ASP A 120 4.40 -8.03 12.63
CA ASP A 120 3.14 -8.40 12.03
C ASP A 120 2.68 -7.30 11.05
N GLY A 121 2.00 -7.69 9.99
CA GLY A 121 1.49 -6.77 9.00
C GLY A 121 0.19 -6.09 9.46
N PHE A 122 -0.04 -4.87 8.99
CA PHE A 122 -1.29 -4.16 9.25
C PHE A 122 -2.34 -4.57 8.21
N ARG A 123 -3.35 -5.32 8.66
CA ARG A 123 -4.38 -5.91 7.79
C ARG A 123 -5.58 -4.98 7.64
N ALA A 124 -5.90 -4.60 6.40
CA ALA A 124 -6.99 -3.67 6.10
C ALA A 124 -7.84 -4.16 4.93
N ASN A 125 -9.12 -3.74 4.92
CA ASN A 125 -10.03 -4.01 3.81
C ASN A 125 -9.75 -3.02 2.69
N MET A 126 -9.17 -3.50 1.58
CA MET A 126 -8.80 -2.69 0.42
C MET A 126 -10.02 -2.14 -0.32
N ASP A 127 -11.17 -2.81 -0.28
CA ASP A 127 -12.40 -2.38 -0.96
C ASP A 127 -12.99 -1.10 -0.35
N LEU A 128 -12.53 -0.70 0.84
CA LEU A 128 -12.91 0.57 1.47
C LEU A 128 -12.24 1.77 0.81
N LEU A 129 -11.16 1.61 0.04
CA LEU A 129 -10.41 2.69 -0.62
C LEU A 129 -11.20 3.28 -1.81
N ARG A 130 -12.28 3.99 -1.51
CA ARG A 130 -13.17 4.57 -2.51
C ARG A 130 -13.85 5.84 -2.01
N THR A 131 -13.95 6.82 -2.88
CA THR A 131 -14.60 8.13 -2.65
C THR A 131 -15.99 8.23 -3.28
N HIS A 132 -16.54 7.12 -3.80
CA HIS A 132 -17.89 7.09 -4.33
C HIS A 132 -18.92 7.27 -3.20
N GLY A 133 -19.93 8.11 -3.44
CA GLY A 133 -20.98 8.42 -2.48
C GLY A 133 -20.86 9.82 -1.87
N THR A 134 -21.13 9.93 -0.58
CA THR A 134 -21.15 11.20 0.16
C THR A 134 -19.87 11.37 0.97
N ALA A 135 -19.54 12.62 1.34
CA ALA A 135 -18.38 12.90 2.19
C ALA A 135 -18.42 12.14 3.53
N PRO A 136 -19.57 12.01 4.23
CA PRO A 136 -19.67 11.14 5.41
C PRO A 136 -19.33 9.67 5.13
N MET A 137 -19.75 9.11 3.98
CA MET A 137 -19.41 7.73 3.62
C MET A 137 -17.91 7.56 3.38
N THR A 138 -17.27 8.51 2.67
CA THR A 138 -15.82 8.50 2.45
C THR A 138 -15.07 8.55 3.78
N SER A 139 -15.48 9.46 4.68
CA SER A 139 -14.91 9.58 6.02
C SER A 139 -15.08 8.29 6.83
N TYR A 140 -16.27 7.69 6.79
CA TYR A 140 -16.57 6.43 7.48
C TYR A 140 -15.68 5.28 6.96
N HIS A 141 -15.55 5.12 5.65
CA HIS A 141 -14.67 4.10 5.06
C HIS A 141 -13.21 4.30 5.46
N ALA A 142 -12.71 5.54 5.49
CA ALA A 142 -11.34 5.83 5.93
C ALA A 142 -11.14 5.45 7.41
N HIS A 143 -12.12 5.70 8.27
CA HIS A 143 -12.08 5.24 9.67
C HIS A 143 -12.12 3.72 9.77
N CYS A 144 -13.02 3.04 9.07
CA CYS A 144 -13.10 1.58 9.07
C CYS A 144 -11.79 0.94 8.59
N TYR A 145 -11.19 1.49 7.54
CA TYR A 145 -9.90 1.04 7.01
C TYR A 145 -8.82 1.06 8.09
N TRP A 146 -8.64 2.21 8.76
CA TRP A 146 -7.58 2.39 9.76
C TRP A 146 -7.90 1.77 11.12
N SER A 147 -9.18 1.52 11.43
CA SER A 147 -9.59 0.74 12.60
C SER A 147 -9.59 -0.77 12.33
N GLN A 148 -9.23 -1.21 11.12
CA GLN A 148 -9.23 -2.61 10.68
C GLN A 148 -10.62 -3.26 10.79
N GLN A 149 -11.68 -2.48 10.61
CA GLN A 149 -13.07 -2.91 10.60
C GLN A 149 -13.57 -3.04 9.16
N SER A 150 -14.41 -4.05 8.91
CA SER A 150 -15.13 -4.19 7.65
C SER A 150 -16.62 -4.15 7.93
N PRO A 151 -17.40 -3.32 7.22
CA PRO A 151 -18.86 -3.36 7.33
C PRO A 151 -19.41 -4.73 6.91
N ASP A 152 -20.37 -5.26 7.67
CA ASP A 152 -20.91 -6.64 7.52
C ASP A 152 -21.60 -6.92 6.16
N HIS A 153 -21.90 -5.89 5.37
CA HIS A 153 -22.69 -6.00 4.14
C HIS A 153 -21.86 -6.13 2.85
N GLU A 154 -20.52 -6.12 2.95
CA GLU A 154 -19.62 -6.12 1.79
C GLU A 154 -18.76 -7.38 1.78
N VAL A 155 -19.35 -8.50 1.36
CA VAL A 155 -18.63 -9.75 1.14
C VAL A 155 -18.80 -10.19 -0.32
N PRO A 156 -17.73 -10.65 -1.01
CA PRO A 156 -16.37 -10.91 -0.53
C PRO A 156 -15.51 -9.63 -0.36
N VAL A 157 -14.53 -9.70 0.56
CA VAL A 157 -13.58 -8.63 0.87
C VAL A 157 -12.20 -8.94 0.32
N THR A 158 -11.59 -7.98 -0.37
CA THR A 158 -10.16 -7.98 -0.69
C THR A 158 -9.37 -7.44 0.49
N TRP A 159 -8.64 -8.32 1.17
CA TRP A 159 -7.74 -7.92 2.25
C TRP A 159 -6.36 -7.59 1.71
N GLU A 160 -5.77 -6.52 2.23
CA GLU A 160 -4.36 -6.19 2.00
C GLU A 160 -3.62 -6.12 3.34
N ILE A 161 -2.32 -6.33 3.27
CA ILE A 161 -1.38 -6.24 4.38
C ILE A 161 -0.38 -5.14 4.07
N LEU A 162 -0.36 -4.10 4.90
CA LEU A 162 0.67 -3.06 4.87
C LEU A 162 1.87 -3.52 5.70
N LEU A 163 3.03 -3.56 5.05
CA LEU A 163 4.30 -3.97 5.64
C LEU A 163 5.25 -2.77 5.70
N PRO A 164 5.50 -2.21 6.89
CA PRO A 164 6.53 -1.19 7.06
C PRO A 164 7.91 -1.74 6.68
N PRO A 165 8.70 -1.01 5.88
CA PRO A 165 10.08 -1.33 5.59
C PRO A 165 10.96 -1.44 6.85
N PRO A 166 12.05 -2.23 6.80
CA PRO A 166 12.48 -3.05 5.66
C PRO A 166 11.63 -4.32 5.48
N VAL A 167 11.37 -4.68 4.22
CA VAL A 167 10.71 -5.95 3.85
C VAL A 167 11.64 -6.74 2.93
N HIS A 168 11.86 -8.02 3.22
CA HIS A 168 12.82 -8.86 2.51
C HIS A 168 12.12 -9.82 1.55
N VAL A 169 12.53 -9.80 0.28
CA VAL A 169 12.04 -10.73 -0.75
C VAL A 169 12.82 -12.04 -0.64
N THR A 170 12.15 -13.11 -0.20
CA THR A 170 12.82 -14.40 0.09
C THR A 170 12.93 -15.33 -1.12
N GLY A 171 12.07 -15.15 -2.13
CA GLY A 171 12.06 -15.96 -3.35
C GLY A 171 10.68 -15.99 -4.02
N PRO A 172 10.60 -16.50 -5.25
CA PRO A 172 9.32 -16.70 -5.92
C PRO A 172 8.52 -17.77 -5.16
N ALA A 173 7.22 -17.52 -4.98
CA ALA A 173 6.25 -18.54 -4.63
C ALA A 173 5.75 -19.26 -5.90
N GLU A 174 5.71 -18.52 -7.02
CA GLU A 174 5.42 -19.00 -8.39
C GLU A 174 6.13 -18.15 -9.45
#